data_AF-A0A1J5EA38-F1
#
_entry.id   AF-A0A1J5EA38-F1
#
_cell.length_a   1.000
_cell.length_b   1.000
_cell.length_c   1.000
_cell.angle_alpha   90.00
_cell.angle_beta   90.00
_cell.angle_gamma   90.00
#
_symmetry.space_group_name_H-M   'P 1'
#
loop_
_entity.id
_entity.type
_entity.pdbx_description
1 polymer ?
#
loop_
_entity_poly.entity_id
_entity_poly.type
_entity_poly.pdbx_seq_one_letter_code
_entity_poly.pdbx_strand_id
1 'polypeptide(L)'
;MPLERHIARLNTLIDTFEAGDGELWRTLEHLSNTPHRMLVSSTPLVDVSEATSIAPETLIDTILVPGGVGLTTRRRDFTMKGQKWRFLKAFDQRNELSFDTVPNRFVAHFLRALLTELRHMLRAFHQLGAPADVHEDARWLRRKLAAALEKNEAIRDAEPLQFVPHDDLVLNHDPYYHRILLAFADLLGA
;
A
#
# COMPACT_ATOMS: atom_id res chain seq x y z
N MET A 1 23.95 -5.94 -22.50
CA MET A 1 24.81 -6.44 -21.40
C MET A 1 25.15 -7.89 -21.72
N PRO A 2 26.41 -8.34 -21.54
CA PRO A 2 26.78 -9.74 -21.82
C PRO A 2 26.04 -10.73 -20.90
N LEU A 3 25.83 -11.96 -21.38
CA LEU A 3 25.07 -13.01 -20.68
C LEU A 3 25.61 -13.27 -19.27
N GLU A 4 26.94 -13.30 -19.14
CA GLU A 4 27.64 -13.56 -17.89
C GLU A 4 27.30 -12.52 -16.82
N ARG A 5 27.08 -11.26 -17.21
CA ARG A 5 26.67 -10.22 -16.27
C ARG A 5 25.23 -10.40 -15.79
N HIS A 6 24.33 -10.88 -16.64
CA HIS A 6 22.96 -11.20 -16.21
C HIS A 6 22.93 -12.40 -15.27
N ILE A 7 23.76 -13.42 -15.51
CA ILE A 7 23.89 -14.58 -14.62
C ILE A 7 24.48 -14.17 -13.28
N ALA A 8 25.60 -13.42 -13.29
CA ALA A 8 26.21 -12.91 -12.06
C ALA A 8 25.21 -12.08 -11.26
N ARG A 9 24.42 -11.24 -11.94
CA ARG A 9 23.39 -10.43 -11.31
C ARG A 9 22.27 -11.27 -10.67
N LEU A 10 21.80 -12.32 -11.35
CA LEU A 10 20.83 -13.26 -10.78
C LEU A 10 21.39 -13.92 -9.50
N ASN A 11 22.64 -14.38 -9.55
CA ASN A 11 23.28 -15.02 -8.40
C ASN A 11 23.39 -14.03 -7.23
N THR A 12 23.79 -12.78 -7.46
CA THR A 12 23.80 -11.74 -6.42
C THR A 12 22.42 -11.56 -5.79
N LEU A 13 21.34 -11.56 -6.58
CA LEU A 13 19.99 -11.49 -6.01
C LEU A 13 19.70 -12.71 -5.12
N ILE A 14 19.94 -13.93 -5.62
CA ILE A 14 19.70 -15.17 -4.87
C ILE A 14 20.50 -15.16 -3.57
N ASP A 15 21.80 -14.91 -3.65
CA ASP A 15 22.71 -14.85 -2.51
C ASP A 15 22.22 -13.82 -1.47
N THR A 16 21.77 -12.65 -1.90
CA THR A 16 21.24 -11.61 -0.99
C THR A 16 19.97 -12.08 -0.26
N PHE A 17 19.11 -12.82 -0.95
CA PHE A 17 17.88 -13.35 -0.37
C PHE A 17 18.10 -14.57 0.53
N GLU A 18 19.17 -15.34 0.29
CA GLU A 18 19.53 -16.53 1.07
C GLU A 18 20.53 -16.24 2.19
N ALA A 19 21.23 -15.09 2.12
CA ALA A 19 22.16 -14.64 3.15
C ALA A 19 21.51 -14.56 4.53
N GLY A 20 22.34 -14.79 5.56
CA GLY A 20 21.90 -14.67 6.96
C GLY A 20 20.74 -15.60 7.33
N ASP A 21 20.69 -16.81 6.76
CA ASP A 21 19.60 -17.78 6.97
C ASP A 21 18.24 -17.25 6.47
N GLY A 22 18.24 -16.66 5.27
CA GLY A 22 17.03 -16.13 4.62
C GLY A 22 16.46 -14.90 5.31
N GLU A 23 17.32 -14.04 5.85
CA GLU A 23 16.91 -12.92 6.70
C GLU A 23 16.02 -11.90 5.95
N LEU A 24 16.32 -11.65 4.67
CA LEU A 24 15.52 -10.79 3.81
C LEU A 24 14.13 -11.42 3.52
N TRP A 25 14.05 -12.75 3.38
CA TRP A 25 12.76 -13.44 3.24
C TRP A 25 11.91 -13.32 4.50
N ARG A 26 12.51 -13.54 5.68
CA ARG A 26 11.82 -13.37 6.96
C ARG A 26 11.32 -11.94 7.15
N THR A 27 12.10 -10.98 6.69
CA THR A 27 11.75 -9.56 6.73
C THR A 27 10.55 -9.24 5.84
N LEU A 28 10.56 -9.70 4.59
CA LEU A 28 9.41 -9.54 3.70
C LEU A 28 8.18 -10.26 4.25
N GLU A 29 8.34 -11.48 4.76
CA GLU A 29 7.24 -12.22 5.37
C GLU A 29 6.64 -11.48 6.57
N HIS A 30 7.49 -10.91 7.43
CA HIS A 30 7.05 -10.09 8.54
C HIS A 30 6.24 -8.89 8.05
N LEU A 31 6.78 -8.10 7.14
CA LEU A 31 6.11 -6.90 6.60
C LEU A 31 4.80 -7.23 5.88
N SER A 32 4.72 -8.36 5.17
CA SER A 32 3.47 -8.84 4.57
C SER A 32 2.44 -9.28 5.62
N ASN A 33 2.86 -9.77 6.79
CA ASN A 33 1.92 -10.16 7.85
C ASN A 33 1.52 -8.97 8.73
N THR A 34 2.41 -8.01 8.90
CA THR A 34 2.23 -6.83 9.76
C THR A 34 2.63 -5.56 9.00
N PRO A 35 1.86 -5.16 7.96
CA PRO A 35 2.14 -3.94 7.22
C PRO A 35 1.96 -2.72 8.14
N HIS A 36 2.74 -1.68 7.87
CA HIS A 36 2.64 -0.44 8.62
C HIS A 36 1.24 0.17 8.46
N ARG A 37 0.72 0.72 9.55
CA ARG A 37 -0.63 1.31 9.62
C ARG A 37 -0.56 2.66 10.30
N MET A 38 -1.30 3.62 9.79
CA MET A 38 -1.36 4.97 10.32
C MET A 38 -2.83 5.34 10.55
N LEU A 39 -3.09 6.03 11.66
CA LEU A 39 -4.40 6.60 11.91
C LEU A 39 -4.50 7.91 11.12
N VAL A 40 -5.42 7.97 10.16
CA VAL A 40 -5.67 9.17 9.37
C VAL A 40 -7.00 9.77 9.82
N SER A 41 -6.97 11.05 10.17
CA SER A 41 -8.20 11.81 10.39
C SER A 41 -8.70 12.34 9.04
N SER A 42 -9.84 11.83 8.57
CA SER A 42 -10.54 12.38 7.42
C SER A 42 -11.76 13.16 7.86
N THR A 43 -12.09 14.23 7.13
CA THR A 43 -13.38 14.91 7.22
C THR A 43 -14.08 14.66 5.89
N PRO A 44 -14.86 13.59 5.74
CA PRO A 44 -15.50 13.30 4.46
C PRO A 44 -16.38 14.49 4.06
N LEU A 45 -16.27 14.90 2.79
CA LEU A 45 -17.23 15.78 2.15
C LEU A 45 -18.57 15.03 2.11
N VAL A 46 -19.42 15.28 3.08
CA VAL A 46 -20.77 14.73 3.09
C VAL A 46 -21.62 15.62 2.19
N ASP A 47 -22.12 15.06 1.10
CA ASP A 47 -23.04 15.70 0.16
C ASP A 47 -24.45 15.84 0.79
N VAL A 48 -24.50 16.56 1.91
CA VAL A 48 -25.67 16.74 2.77
C VAL A 48 -25.76 18.22 3.10
N SER A 49 -26.88 18.83 2.71
CA SER A 49 -27.14 20.25 2.94
C SER A 49 -27.17 20.57 4.44
N GLU A 50 -26.62 21.73 4.80
CA GLU A 50 -26.48 22.17 6.19
C GLU A 50 -27.79 22.74 6.71
N ALA A 51 -28.28 22.24 7.86
CA ALA A 51 -29.54 22.70 8.44
C ALA A 51 -29.54 24.18 8.87
N THR A 52 -28.39 24.86 8.88
CA THR A 52 -28.27 26.31 9.18
C THR A 52 -28.94 27.21 8.14
N SER A 53 -29.27 26.67 6.96
CA SER A 53 -30.03 27.33 5.91
C SER A 53 -31.52 27.00 5.91
N ILE A 54 -31.99 26.19 6.85
CA ILE A 54 -33.41 25.85 7.01
C ILE A 54 -34.06 26.89 7.93
N ALA A 55 -35.16 27.50 7.47
CA ALA A 55 -35.96 28.39 8.31
C ALA A 55 -36.52 27.65 9.53
N PRO A 56 -36.53 28.24 10.75
CA PRO A 56 -36.97 27.58 11.97
C PRO A 56 -38.35 26.91 11.85
N GLU A 57 -39.27 27.57 11.16
CA GLU A 57 -40.64 27.10 10.94
C GLU A 57 -40.66 25.79 10.12
N THR A 58 -39.80 25.71 9.10
CA THR A 58 -39.68 24.52 8.24
C THR A 58 -39.10 23.31 9.00
N LEU A 59 -38.23 23.58 9.98
CA LEU A 59 -37.62 22.56 10.81
C LEU A 59 -38.63 22.01 11.83
N ILE A 60 -39.45 22.88 12.41
CA ILE A 60 -40.59 22.51 13.27
C ILE A 60 -41.60 21.65 12.50
N ASP A 61 -42.00 22.08 11.31
CA ASP A 61 -42.93 21.32 10.46
C ASP A 61 -42.42 19.89 10.17
N THR A 62 -41.12 19.74 9.96
CA THR A 62 -40.50 18.43 9.67
C THR A 62 -40.46 17.51 10.90
N ILE A 63 -40.25 18.06 12.10
CA ILE A 63 -40.28 17.31 13.37
C ILE A 63 -41.70 16.85 13.70
N LEU A 64 -42.70 17.66 13.37
CA LEU A 64 -44.11 17.38 13.67
C LEU A 64 -44.74 16.33 12.73
N VAL A 65 -44.14 16.05 11.57
CA VAL A 65 -44.58 15.00 10.65
C VAL A 65 -44.08 13.63 11.13
N PRO A 66 -44.98 12.65 11.42
CA PRO A 66 -44.57 11.29 11.76
C PRO A 66 -43.74 10.67 10.63
N GLY A 67 -42.50 10.25 10.94
CA GLY A 67 -41.56 9.74 9.94
C GLY A 67 -40.79 10.81 9.15
N GLY A 68 -41.03 12.10 9.42
CA GLY A 68 -40.28 13.23 8.85
C GLY A 68 -38.83 13.31 9.33
N VAL A 69 -38.48 12.60 10.41
CA VAL A 69 -37.11 12.46 10.89
C VAL A 69 -36.75 10.97 10.96
N GLY A 70 -35.98 10.49 9.98
CA GLY A 70 -35.38 9.16 10.00
C GLY A 70 -34.01 9.19 10.66
N LEU A 71 -33.91 8.75 11.91
CA LEU A 71 -32.62 8.64 12.60
C LEU A 71 -31.85 7.43 12.06
N THR A 72 -30.69 7.67 11.42
CA THR A 72 -29.74 6.59 11.13
C THR A 72 -29.17 6.00 12.43
N THR A 73 -28.59 4.80 12.38
CA THR A 73 -27.97 4.11 13.53
C THR A 73 -26.90 4.93 14.28
N ARG A 74 -26.45 6.06 13.72
CA ARG A 74 -25.49 6.98 14.34
C ARG A 74 -26.10 8.34 14.74
N ARG A 75 -27.42 8.55 14.57
CA ARG A 75 -28.20 9.75 14.96
C ARG A 75 -27.70 11.08 14.40
N ARG A 76 -27.22 11.12 13.15
CA ARG A 76 -26.62 12.35 12.60
C ARG A 76 -27.40 13.00 11.47
N ASP A 77 -28.28 12.28 10.79
CA ASP A 77 -28.92 12.75 9.57
C ASP A 77 -30.45 12.66 9.70
N PHE A 78 -31.17 13.52 8.99
CA PHE A 78 -32.63 13.45 8.82
C PHE A 78 -33.01 13.72 7.35
N THR A 79 -34.24 13.39 6.96
CA THR A 79 -34.69 13.53 5.56
C THR A 79 -35.82 14.54 5.49
N MET A 80 -35.67 15.59 4.68
CA MET A 80 -36.70 16.61 4.45
C MET A 80 -36.91 16.79 2.95
N LYS A 81 -38.15 16.65 2.46
CA LYS A 81 -38.52 16.78 1.03
C LYS A 81 -37.65 15.93 0.08
N GLY A 82 -37.27 14.72 0.50
CA GLY A 82 -36.42 13.81 -0.29
C GLY A 82 -34.93 14.12 -0.27
N GLN A 83 -34.50 15.18 0.42
CA GLN A 83 -33.09 15.52 0.65
C GLN A 83 -32.66 15.10 2.06
N LYS A 84 -31.42 14.62 2.20
CA LYS A 84 -30.82 14.36 3.51
C LYS A 84 -30.19 15.65 4.05
N TRP A 85 -30.33 15.88 5.35
CA TRP A 85 -29.85 17.05 6.07
C TRP A 85 -29.11 16.63 7.34
N ARG A 86 -28.12 17.45 7.76
CA ARG A 86 -27.34 17.25 8.99
C ARG A 86 -27.43 18.48 9.87
N PHE A 87 -27.52 18.26 11.19
CA PHE A 87 -27.55 19.35 12.17
C PHE A 87 -26.20 20.07 12.33
N LEU A 88 -25.07 19.42 12.05
CA LEU A 88 -23.73 20.02 12.19
C LEU A 88 -22.78 19.56 11.08
N LYS A 89 -22.19 20.52 10.36
CA LYS A 89 -21.06 20.32 9.42
C LYS A 89 -19.74 20.00 10.16
N ALA A 90 -19.65 20.37 11.43
CA ALA A 90 -18.36 20.68 12.06
C ALA A 90 -17.57 19.52 12.68
N PHE A 91 -18.12 18.31 12.84
CA PHE A 91 -17.47 17.28 13.68
C PHE A 91 -17.56 15.82 13.18
N ASP A 92 -17.63 15.56 11.87
CA ASP A 92 -17.41 14.19 11.36
C ASP A 92 -15.92 13.97 11.07
N GLN A 93 -15.05 14.22 12.06
CA GLN A 93 -13.67 13.76 12.00
C GLN A 93 -13.68 12.25 12.24
N ARG A 94 -13.37 11.50 11.18
CA ARG A 94 -13.25 10.04 11.26
C ARG A 94 -11.78 9.69 11.36
N ASN A 95 -11.45 8.95 12.40
CA ASN A 95 -10.14 8.33 12.50
C ASN A 95 -10.25 6.95 11.85
N GLU A 96 -9.66 6.81 10.69
CA GLU A 96 -9.64 5.58 9.92
C GLU A 96 -8.21 5.05 9.88
N LEU A 97 -8.06 3.72 9.94
CA LEU A 97 -6.77 3.09 9.75
C LEU A 97 -6.47 3.09 8.25
N SER A 98 -5.42 3.82 7.86
CA SER A 98 -4.84 3.74 6.53
C SER A 98 -3.63 2.83 6.56
N PHE A 99 -3.57 1.94 5.57
CA PHE A 99 -2.37 1.16 5.27
C PHE A 99 -1.59 1.74 4.09
N ASP A 100 -2.14 2.76 3.43
CA ASP A 100 -1.46 3.47 2.37
C ASP A 100 -0.45 4.44 3.00
N THR A 101 0.71 3.90 3.33
CA THR A 101 1.78 4.56 4.07
C THR A 101 3.06 4.49 3.27
N VAL A 102 3.94 5.49 3.44
CA VAL A 102 5.24 5.55 2.76
C VAL A 102 6.03 4.24 2.89
N PRO A 103 6.12 3.60 4.07
CA PRO A 103 6.84 2.34 4.21
C PRO A 103 6.26 1.20 3.36
N ASN A 104 4.93 1.06 3.31
CA ASN A 104 4.29 0.02 2.49
C ASN A 104 4.46 0.29 1.00
N ARG A 105 4.32 1.55 0.57
CA ARG A 105 4.60 1.98 -0.81
C ARG A 105 6.04 1.66 -1.20
N PHE A 106 7.00 1.85 -0.28
CA PHE A 106 8.41 1.52 -0.50
C PHE A 106 8.65 0.02 -0.67
N VAL A 107 8.07 -0.83 0.19
CA VAL A 107 8.18 -2.29 0.04
C VAL A 107 7.58 -2.76 -1.29
N ALA A 108 6.41 -2.22 -1.65
CA ALA A 108 5.78 -2.51 -2.94
C ALA A 108 6.68 -2.07 -4.11
N HIS A 109 7.29 -0.90 -4.02
CA HIS A 109 8.23 -0.38 -5.01
C HIS A 109 9.46 -1.29 -5.16
N PHE A 110 10.09 -1.68 -4.06
CA PHE A 110 11.22 -2.62 -4.04
C PHE A 110 10.88 -3.94 -4.74
N LEU A 111 9.77 -4.59 -4.37
CA LEU A 111 9.34 -5.85 -4.96
C LEU A 111 9.04 -5.70 -6.47
N ARG A 112 8.34 -4.64 -6.87
CA ARG A 112 8.02 -4.37 -8.28
C ARG A 112 9.29 -4.08 -9.11
N ALA A 113 10.29 -3.42 -8.53
CA ALA A 113 11.57 -3.16 -9.18
C ALA A 113 12.34 -4.47 -9.44
N LEU A 114 12.47 -5.33 -8.42
CA LEU A 114 13.11 -6.65 -8.57
C LEU A 114 12.38 -7.55 -9.58
N LEU A 115 11.04 -7.58 -9.55
CA LEU A 115 10.25 -8.34 -10.51
C LEU A 115 10.43 -7.83 -11.94
N THR A 116 10.57 -6.52 -12.11
CA THR A 116 10.87 -5.89 -13.40
C THR A 116 12.25 -6.31 -13.88
N GLU A 117 13.25 -6.25 -13.02
CA GLU A 117 14.62 -6.66 -13.32
C GLU A 117 14.69 -8.14 -13.73
N LEU A 118 14.05 -9.03 -12.97
CA LEU A 118 13.96 -10.46 -13.30
C LEU A 118 13.27 -10.72 -14.64
N ARG A 119 12.25 -9.93 -14.99
CA ARG A 119 11.62 -10.02 -16.31
C ARG A 119 12.60 -9.63 -17.42
N HIS A 120 13.44 -8.61 -17.21
CA HIS A 120 14.49 -8.25 -18.18
C HIS A 120 15.55 -9.34 -18.30
N MET A 121 16.01 -9.91 -17.17
CA MET A 121 16.97 -11.01 -17.18
C MET A 121 16.43 -12.26 -17.87
N LEU A 122 15.19 -12.68 -17.58
CA LEU A 122 14.56 -13.84 -18.23
C LEU A 122 14.46 -13.67 -19.76
N ARG A 123 14.20 -12.45 -20.24
CA ARG A 123 14.22 -12.15 -21.68
C ARG A 123 15.63 -12.27 -22.26
N ALA A 124 16.63 -11.72 -21.56
CA ALA A 124 18.03 -11.82 -21.98
C ALA A 124 18.52 -13.26 -22.02
N PHE A 125 18.20 -14.08 -21.00
CA PHE A 125 18.55 -15.50 -20.94
C PHE A 125 18.00 -16.28 -22.12
N HIS A 126 16.74 -16.04 -22.49
CA HIS A 126 16.15 -16.66 -23.67
C HIS A 126 16.83 -16.21 -24.97
N GLN A 127 17.19 -14.94 -25.09
CA GLN A 127 17.80 -14.40 -26.32
C GLN A 127 19.26 -14.84 -26.49
N LEU A 128 19.99 -14.98 -25.38
CA LEU A 128 21.43 -15.25 -25.36
C LEU A 128 21.76 -16.73 -25.14
N GLY A 129 20.76 -17.59 -24.97
CA GLY A 129 20.95 -19.04 -24.84
C GLY A 129 21.52 -19.46 -23.49
N ALA A 130 21.00 -18.91 -22.39
CA ALA A 130 21.41 -19.32 -21.04
C ALA A 130 21.04 -20.79 -20.76
N PRO A 131 21.81 -21.50 -19.92
CA PRO A 131 21.49 -22.86 -19.54
C PRO A 131 20.19 -22.95 -18.70
N ALA A 132 19.58 -24.13 -18.69
CA ALA A 132 18.21 -24.33 -18.21
C ALA A 132 18.04 -24.13 -16.69
N ASP A 133 19.09 -24.41 -15.93
CA ASP A 133 19.20 -24.17 -14.48
C ASP A 133 19.05 -22.68 -14.16
N VAL A 134 19.77 -21.80 -14.88
CA VAL A 134 19.66 -20.33 -14.72
C VAL A 134 18.22 -19.86 -14.97
N HIS A 135 17.53 -20.45 -15.94
CA HIS A 135 16.12 -20.17 -16.20
C HIS A 135 15.20 -20.65 -15.08
N GLU A 136 15.52 -21.77 -14.45
CA GLU A 136 14.76 -22.30 -13.31
C GLU A 136 14.92 -21.42 -12.07
N ASP A 137 16.15 -21.04 -11.75
CA ASP A 137 16.48 -20.16 -10.62
C ASP A 137 15.80 -18.79 -10.75
N ALA A 138 15.89 -18.16 -11.92
CA ALA A 138 15.21 -16.89 -12.18
C ALA A 138 13.69 -17.01 -12.08
N ARG A 139 13.10 -18.14 -12.52
CA ARG A 139 11.65 -18.39 -12.39
C ARG A 139 11.25 -18.69 -10.95
N TRP A 140 12.08 -19.41 -10.20
CA TRP A 140 11.88 -19.67 -8.78
C TRP A 140 11.86 -18.35 -7.99
N LEU A 141 12.89 -17.52 -8.14
CA LEU A 141 13.00 -16.25 -7.44
C LEU A 141 11.84 -15.31 -7.79
N ARG A 142 11.51 -15.20 -9.09
CA ARG A 142 10.37 -14.41 -9.55
C ARG A 142 9.05 -14.87 -8.92
N ARG A 143 8.80 -16.18 -8.81
CA ARG A 143 7.59 -16.72 -8.17
C ARG A 143 7.54 -16.37 -6.68
N LYS A 144 8.66 -16.49 -5.96
CA LYS A 144 8.71 -16.13 -4.54
C LYS A 144 8.44 -14.64 -4.30
N LEU A 145 9.07 -13.76 -5.08
CA LEU A 145 8.86 -12.31 -4.97
C LEU A 145 7.43 -11.90 -5.33
N ALA A 146 6.86 -12.51 -6.38
CA ALA A 146 5.46 -12.27 -6.75
C ALA A 146 4.52 -12.72 -5.64
N ALA A 147 4.75 -13.89 -5.04
CA ALA A 147 3.96 -14.37 -3.91
C ALA A 147 4.07 -13.44 -2.69
N ALA A 148 5.26 -12.89 -2.40
CA ALA A 148 5.45 -11.93 -1.32
C ALA A 148 4.67 -10.62 -1.55
N LEU A 149 4.65 -10.12 -2.79
CA LEU A 149 3.87 -8.94 -3.17
C LEU A 149 2.36 -9.18 -3.06
N GLU A 150 1.88 -10.33 -3.52
CA GLU A 150 0.46 -10.70 -3.51
C GLU A 150 -0.07 -11.09 -2.12
N LYS A 151 0.83 -11.40 -1.16
CA LYS A 151 0.46 -11.88 0.18
C LYS A 151 -0.37 -10.87 0.98
N ASN A 152 -0.20 -9.57 0.73
CA ASN A 152 -0.90 -8.53 1.49
C ASN A 152 -1.42 -7.42 0.58
N GLU A 153 -2.74 -7.18 0.63
CA GLU A 153 -3.42 -6.16 -0.19
C GLU A 153 -2.90 -4.75 0.06
N ALA A 154 -2.53 -4.41 1.30
CA ALA A 154 -1.99 -3.09 1.62
C ALA A 154 -0.65 -2.79 0.93
N ILE A 155 0.16 -3.81 0.68
CA ILE A 155 1.43 -3.67 -0.06
C ILE A 155 1.17 -3.82 -1.56
N ARG A 156 0.37 -4.81 -1.96
CA ARG A 156 0.01 -5.06 -3.36
C ARG A 156 -0.62 -3.83 -4.02
N ASP A 157 -1.56 -3.20 -3.32
CA ASP A 157 -2.39 -2.11 -3.84
C ASP A 157 -1.87 -0.73 -3.41
N ALA A 158 -0.69 -0.68 -2.75
CA ALA A 158 -0.05 0.57 -2.36
C ALA A 158 0.19 1.46 -3.59
N GLU A 159 -0.05 2.76 -3.39
CA GLU A 159 0.17 3.75 -4.43
C GLU A 159 1.63 3.72 -4.92
N PRO A 160 1.88 4.00 -6.21
CA PRO A 160 3.23 4.09 -6.73
C PRO A 160 4.05 5.14 -5.99
N LEU A 161 5.26 4.74 -5.61
CA LEU A 161 6.26 5.65 -5.06
C LEU A 161 6.95 6.40 -6.21
N GLN A 162 6.95 7.73 -6.17
CA GLN A 162 7.60 8.57 -7.20
C GLN A 162 9.12 8.69 -6.98
N PHE A 163 9.57 8.72 -5.73
CA PHE A 163 10.96 8.84 -5.32
C PHE A 163 11.19 8.08 -4.02
N VAL A 164 12.40 7.56 -3.81
CA VAL A 164 12.77 6.87 -2.57
C VAL A 164 12.85 7.90 -1.43
N PRO A 165 12.05 7.77 -0.36
CA PRO A 165 11.98 8.77 0.70
C PRO A 165 13.05 8.46 1.75
N HIS A 166 14.29 8.84 1.44
CA HIS A 166 15.45 8.62 2.33
C HIS A 166 15.32 9.30 3.69
N ASP A 167 14.45 10.29 3.85
CA ASP A 167 14.22 11.00 5.10
C ASP A 167 13.06 10.42 5.94
N ASP A 168 12.40 9.35 5.47
CA ASP A 168 11.28 8.74 6.19
C ASP A 168 11.76 8.04 7.48
N LEU A 169 11.21 8.46 8.61
CA LEU A 169 11.65 7.97 9.93
C LEU A 169 11.37 6.47 10.13
N VAL A 170 10.27 5.96 9.59
CA VAL A 170 9.92 4.54 9.73
C VAL A 170 10.88 3.70 8.89
N LEU A 171 11.16 4.13 7.65
CA LEU A 171 12.15 3.44 6.81
C LEU A 171 13.55 3.43 7.43
N ASN A 172 13.94 4.47 8.16
CA ASN A 172 15.28 4.56 8.74
C ASN A 172 15.44 3.89 10.11
N HIS A 173 14.37 3.74 10.88
CA HIS A 173 14.45 3.27 12.27
C HIS A 173 13.71 1.97 12.56
N ASP A 174 12.72 1.59 11.76
CA ASP A 174 12.11 0.26 11.90
C ASP A 174 13.07 -0.80 11.34
N PRO A 175 13.44 -1.84 12.12
CA PRO A 175 14.47 -2.79 11.72
C PRO A 175 14.10 -3.57 10.45
N TYR A 176 12.82 -3.80 10.18
CA TYR A 176 12.38 -4.53 9.00
C TYR A 176 12.41 -3.64 7.77
N TYR A 177 11.86 -2.43 7.86
CA TYR A 177 11.89 -1.50 6.73
C TYR A 177 13.30 -1.01 6.41
N HIS A 178 14.12 -0.76 7.42
CA HIS A 178 15.51 -0.36 7.24
C HIS A 178 16.32 -1.43 6.51
N ARG A 179 16.06 -2.71 6.79
CA ARG A 179 16.69 -3.80 6.06
C ARG A 179 16.29 -3.84 4.59
N ILE A 180 15.02 -3.58 4.28
CA ILE A 180 14.58 -3.43 2.88
C ILE A 180 15.27 -2.22 2.23
N LEU A 181 15.47 -1.13 2.97
CA LEU A 181 16.17 0.06 2.47
C LEU A 181 17.64 -0.23 2.13
N LEU A 182 18.35 -0.95 3.00
CA LEU A 182 19.72 -1.38 2.75
C LEU A 182 19.79 -2.32 1.53
N ALA A 183 18.92 -3.33 1.48
CA ALA A 183 18.84 -4.25 0.34
C ALA A 183 18.48 -3.52 -0.96
N PHE A 184 17.64 -2.48 -0.91
CA PHE A 184 17.34 -1.65 -2.06
C PHE A 184 18.59 -0.90 -2.55
N ALA A 185 19.37 -0.30 -1.65
CA ALA A 185 20.60 0.39 -2.03
C ALA A 185 21.64 -0.57 -2.64
N ASP A 186 21.83 -1.73 -2.03
CA ASP A 186 22.81 -2.74 -2.48
C ASP A 186 22.42 -3.37 -3.82
N LEU A 187 21.12 -3.66 -3.99
CA LEU A 187 20.64 -4.30 -5.20
C LEU A 187 20.40 -3.26 -6.30
N LEU A 188 19.65 -2.19 -6.04
CA LEU A 188 19.09 -1.32 -7.09
C LEU A 188 19.70 0.08 -7.13
N GLY A 189 20.55 0.44 -6.16
CA GLY A 189 21.13 1.78 -6.00
C GLY A 189 22.40 2.08 -6.81
N ALA A 190 22.76 1.24 -7.79
CA ALA A 190 23.93 1.40 -8.66
C ALA A 190 23.60 1.96 -10.04
#